data_AF-A0A2V9H6M7-F1
#
_entry.id   AF-A0A2V9H6M7-F1
#
_cell.length_a   1.000
_cell.length_b   1.000
_cell.length_c   1.000
_cell.angle_alpha   90.00
_cell.angle_beta   90.00
_cell.angle_gamma   90.00
#
_symmetry.space_group_name_H-M   'P 1'
#
loop_
_entity.id
_entity.type
_entity.pdbx_description
1 polymer ?
#
loop_
_entity_poly.entity_id
_entity_poly.type
_entity_poly.pdbx_seq_one_letter_code
_entity_poly.pdbx_strand_id
1 'polypeptide(L)'
;MGTGAVKKERQTNLSRRPQRAHVHSGLPTQTVELLRPRQKAPGPQDDTRRLRERQHFQATRQLGDLISIGPAMLRDFEVLGIRNVAQLARQNPRNLYEKLGRVAGQHQDICVLDVFCAAVAQARNPRLPTERCQWWYWSRKRKQRSGEAAERSRKGRKKTNLT
;
A
#
# COMPACT_ATOMS: atom_id res chain seq x y z
N MET A 1 43.65 21.32 31.28
CA MET A 1 43.50 21.72 29.87
C MET A 1 44.58 21.01 29.09
N GLY A 2 44.25 19.89 28.44
CA GLY A 2 45.23 19.07 27.71
C GLY A 2 44.70 18.75 26.33
N THR A 3 45.09 19.56 25.35
CA THR A 3 44.85 19.32 23.93
C THR A 3 46.06 18.57 23.36
N GLY A 4 45.84 17.42 22.75
CA GLY A 4 46.90 16.64 22.13
C GLY A 4 46.35 15.51 21.27
N ALA A 5 45.96 15.82 20.03
CA ALA A 5 45.72 14.82 19.00
C ALA A 5 46.25 15.36 17.67
N VAL A 6 47.41 14.85 17.25
CA VAL A 6 48.06 15.18 15.98
C VAL A 6 48.51 13.89 15.29
N LYS A 7 48.02 13.73 14.06
CA LYS A 7 48.54 12.97 12.88
C LYS A 7 48.85 11.48 13.07
N LYS A 8 48.10 10.57 12.42
CA LYS A 8 48.16 10.15 10.99
C LYS A 8 49.60 9.98 10.48
N GLU A 9 50.04 8.73 10.35
CA GLU A 9 51.20 8.38 9.54
C GLU A 9 51.09 6.92 9.00
N ARG A 10 50.93 6.85 7.67
CA ARG A 10 51.56 5.97 6.65
C ARG A 10 51.55 4.44 6.81
N GLN A 11 50.91 3.77 5.86
CA GLN A 11 51.52 3.08 4.70
C GLN A 11 52.25 1.78 5.06
N THR A 12 51.82 0.69 4.43
CA THR A 12 52.68 -0.12 3.55
C THR A 12 51.81 -1.17 2.87
N ASN A 13 51.65 -1.01 1.56
CA ASN A 13 50.98 -1.93 0.67
C ASN A 13 52.10 -2.58 -0.13
N LEU A 14 52.49 -3.83 0.17
CA LEU A 14 53.59 -4.50 -0.51
C LEU A 14 53.48 -6.04 -0.43
N SER A 15 53.03 -6.66 -1.52
CA SER A 15 53.57 -7.92 -2.12
C SER A 15 52.54 -8.47 -3.12
N ARG A 16 52.78 -8.47 -4.45
CA ARG A 16 53.63 -9.42 -5.21
C ARG A 16 53.30 -10.87 -4.82
N ARG A 17 52.92 -11.82 -5.68
CA ARG A 17 53.01 -12.03 -7.14
C ARG A 17 52.12 -13.23 -7.52
N PRO A 18 51.88 -13.51 -8.82
CA PRO A 18 50.99 -14.55 -9.33
C PRO A 18 51.73 -15.86 -9.65
N GLN A 19 51.10 -17.03 -9.48
CA GLN A 19 51.48 -18.34 -10.01
C GLN A 19 50.26 -19.28 -9.84
N ARG A 20 49.94 -20.30 -10.65
CA ARG A 20 50.34 -20.82 -11.96
C ARG A 20 49.30 -21.93 -12.23
N ALA A 21 48.89 -22.11 -13.48
CA ALA A 21 47.96 -23.15 -13.89
C ALA A 21 48.50 -24.55 -13.58
N HIS A 22 47.64 -25.43 -13.05
CA HIS A 22 47.82 -26.87 -13.11
C HIS A 22 46.56 -27.52 -13.66
N VAL A 23 46.74 -28.08 -14.85
CA VAL A 23 45.83 -29.00 -15.54
C VAL A 23 45.96 -30.34 -14.82
N HIS A 24 44.83 -30.91 -14.37
CA HIS A 24 44.74 -32.34 -14.10
C HIS A 24 43.51 -32.88 -14.80
N SER A 25 43.80 -33.63 -15.86
CA SER A 25 42.95 -34.59 -16.55
C SER A 25 42.54 -35.70 -15.57
N GLY A 26 41.24 -35.78 -15.28
CA GLY A 26 40.61 -36.86 -14.54
C GLY A 26 39.31 -37.26 -15.25
N LEU A 27 39.16 -38.55 -15.49
CA LEU A 27 38.20 -39.23 -16.35
C LEU A 27 36.71 -38.98 -16.00
N PRO A 28 35.79 -39.19 -16.96
CA PRO A 28 34.39 -38.85 -16.80
C PRO A 28 33.66 -39.84 -15.89
N THR A 29 33.43 -39.47 -14.64
CA THR A 29 32.36 -40.09 -13.86
C THR A 29 31.05 -39.69 -14.50
N GLN A 30 30.31 -40.68 -15.00
CA GLN A 30 28.97 -40.52 -15.54
C GLN A 30 28.09 -39.86 -14.49
N THR A 31 27.94 -38.53 -14.58
CA THR A 31 26.83 -37.84 -13.97
C THR A 31 25.60 -38.36 -14.68
N VAL A 32 24.88 -39.25 -14.00
CA VAL A 32 23.48 -39.52 -14.31
C VAL A 32 22.80 -38.17 -14.40
N GLU A 33 22.52 -37.74 -15.63
CA GLU A 33 21.74 -36.56 -15.89
C GLU A 33 20.36 -36.88 -15.33
N LEU A 34 20.13 -36.50 -14.06
CA LEU A 34 18.83 -36.44 -13.45
C LEU A 34 17.99 -35.59 -14.38
N LEU A 35 17.21 -36.28 -15.22
CA LEU A 35 16.17 -35.74 -16.06
C LEU A 35 15.31 -34.89 -15.14
N ARG A 36 15.60 -33.58 -15.08
CA ARG A 36 14.80 -32.66 -14.29
C ARG A 36 13.39 -32.83 -14.84
N PRO A 37 12.41 -33.28 -14.05
CA PRO A 37 11.05 -33.38 -14.53
C PRO A 37 10.70 -32.00 -15.09
N ARG A 38 10.43 -31.96 -16.40
CA ARG A 38 10.08 -30.74 -17.12
C ARG A 38 8.91 -30.13 -16.36
N GLN A 39 9.15 -29.08 -15.58
CA GLN A 39 8.09 -28.41 -14.87
C GLN A 39 7.10 -27.92 -15.93
N LYS A 40 5.92 -28.55 -15.97
CA LYS A 40 4.87 -28.24 -16.92
C LYS A 40 4.52 -26.78 -16.68
N ALA A 41 4.79 -25.93 -17.67
CA ALA A 41 4.39 -24.53 -17.62
C ALA A 41 2.89 -24.46 -17.24
N PRO A 42 2.48 -23.61 -16.29
CA PRO A 42 1.08 -23.51 -15.90
C PRO A 42 0.27 -23.17 -17.15
N GLY A 43 -0.61 -24.08 -17.55
CA GLY A 43 -1.41 -23.92 -18.75
C GLY A 43 -2.43 -22.78 -18.62
N PRO A 44 -3.00 -22.30 -19.73
CA PRO A 44 -3.92 -21.16 -19.79
C PRO A 44 -5.29 -21.36 -19.10
N GLN A 45 -5.44 -22.37 -18.23
CA GLN A 45 -6.68 -22.72 -17.54
C GLN A 45 -6.74 -22.22 -16.07
N ASP A 46 -5.66 -21.63 -15.55
CA ASP A 46 -5.53 -21.17 -14.15
C ASP A 46 -6.26 -19.82 -13.87
N ASP A 47 -6.59 -19.06 -14.91
CA ASP A 47 -7.21 -17.73 -14.76
C ASP A 47 -8.62 -17.79 -14.17
N THR A 48 -9.42 -18.78 -14.59
CA THR A 48 -10.82 -18.91 -14.12
C THR A 48 -10.91 -19.33 -12.65
N ARG A 49 -10.02 -20.22 -12.19
CA ARG A 49 -9.93 -20.63 -10.77
C ARG A 49 -9.52 -19.45 -9.89
N ARG A 50 -8.49 -18.70 -10.29
CA ARG A 50 -8.03 -17.51 -9.57
C ARG A 50 -9.09 -16.41 -9.51
N LEU A 51 -9.86 -16.23 -10.59
CA LEU A 51 -10.98 -15.28 -10.62
C LEU A 51 -12.09 -15.71 -9.65
N ARG A 52 -12.48 -16.99 -9.67
CA ARG A 52 -13.47 -17.54 -8.73
C ARG A 52 -13.01 -17.42 -7.28
N GLU A 53 -11.74 -17.71 -6.99
CA GLU A 53 -11.18 -17.60 -5.64
C GLU A 53 -11.10 -16.14 -5.15
N ARG A 54 -10.74 -15.19 -6.03
CA ARG A 54 -10.82 -13.74 -5.74
C ARG A 54 -12.26 -13.26 -5.52
N GLN A 55 -13.21 -13.76 -6.30
CA GLN A 55 -14.64 -13.45 -6.15
C GLN A 55 -15.18 -14.03 -4.85
N HIS A 56 -14.82 -15.27 -4.51
CA HIS A 56 -15.22 -15.94 -3.28
C HIS A 56 -14.67 -15.21 -2.04
N PHE A 57 -13.37 -14.86 -2.04
CA PHE A 57 -12.75 -14.06 -0.97
C PHE A 57 -13.32 -12.63 -0.85
N GLN A 58 -13.90 -12.08 -1.91
CA GLN A 58 -14.65 -10.82 -1.85
C GLN A 58 -16.08 -11.01 -1.34
N ALA A 59 -16.71 -12.15 -1.63
CA ALA A 59 -18.06 -12.47 -1.18
C ALA A 59 -18.12 -12.84 0.32
N THR A 60 -17.04 -13.38 0.90
CA THR A 60 -17.01 -13.80 2.31
C THR A 60 -16.74 -12.66 3.30
N ARG A 61 -16.26 -11.49 2.85
CA ARG A 61 -15.93 -10.39 3.76
C ARG A 61 -17.17 -9.60 4.15
N GLN A 62 -17.28 -9.32 5.44
CA GLN A 62 -18.36 -8.53 6.02
C GLN A 62 -17.90 -7.09 6.24
N LEU A 63 -18.86 -6.18 6.36
CA LEU A 63 -18.57 -4.77 6.66
C LEU A 63 -17.85 -4.60 8.01
N GLY A 64 -18.18 -5.45 8.98
CA GLY A 64 -17.55 -5.46 10.31
C GLY A 64 -16.09 -5.95 10.32
N ASP A 65 -15.64 -6.64 9.27
CA ASP A 65 -14.25 -7.13 9.17
C ASP A 65 -13.28 -6.02 8.73
N LEU A 66 -13.80 -4.86 8.32
CA LEU A 66 -13.00 -3.76 7.82
C LEU A 66 -12.36 -2.97 8.97
N ILE A 67 -11.09 -2.61 8.80
CA ILE A 67 -10.36 -1.80 9.78
C ILE A 67 -11.00 -0.41 9.86
N SER A 68 -11.06 0.16 11.06
CA SER A 68 -11.72 1.43 11.39
C SER A 68 -13.26 1.40 11.37
N ILE A 69 -13.88 0.23 11.18
CA ILE A 69 -15.34 0.08 11.18
C ILE A 69 -15.79 -0.53 12.49
N GLY A 70 -16.35 0.31 13.36
CA GLY A 70 -16.99 -0.11 14.60
C GLY A 70 -18.52 -0.15 14.50
N PRO A 71 -19.21 -0.52 15.60
CA PRO A 71 -20.68 -0.64 15.63
C PRO A 71 -21.43 0.61 15.16
N ALA A 72 -20.92 1.81 15.47
CA ALA A 72 -21.49 3.07 15.00
C ALA A 72 -21.48 3.15 13.46
N MET A 73 -20.36 2.80 12.84
CA MET A 73 -20.28 2.84 11.38
C MET A 73 -21.11 1.76 10.70
N LEU A 74 -21.32 0.61 11.35
CA LEU A 74 -22.23 -0.41 10.83
C LEU A 74 -23.67 0.11 10.79
N ARG A 75 -24.12 0.82 11.84
CA ARG A 75 -25.44 1.48 11.85
C ARG A 75 -25.54 2.54 10.75
N ASP A 76 -24.50 3.34 10.55
CA ASP A 76 -24.48 4.32 9.47
C ASP A 76 -24.59 3.65 8.09
N PHE A 77 -23.92 2.50 7.89
CA PHE A 77 -24.05 1.73 6.65
C PHE A 77 -25.47 1.19 6.46
N GLU A 78 -26.11 0.69 7.53
CA GLU A 78 -27.50 0.24 7.48
C GLU A 78 -28.46 1.38 7.08
N VAL A 79 -28.31 2.55 7.72
CA VAL A 79 -29.08 3.76 7.40
C VAL A 79 -28.86 4.22 5.96
N LEU A 80 -27.64 4.06 5.43
CA LEU A 80 -27.30 4.36 4.04
C LEU A 80 -27.70 3.25 3.05
N GLY A 81 -28.27 2.14 3.53
CA GLY A 81 -28.71 1.01 2.70
C GLY A 81 -27.57 0.13 2.16
N ILE A 82 -26.39 0.17 2.78
CA ILE A 82 -25.22 -0.63 2.41
C ILE A 82 -25.16 -1.87 3.30
N ARG A 83 -25.29 -3.05 2.68
CA ARG A 83 -25.36 -4.33 3.40
C ARG A 83 -24.14 -5.23 3.20
N ASN A 84 -23.31 -4.97 2.20
CA ASN A 84 -22.13 -5.78 1.93
C ASN A 84 -20.96 -4.99 1.34
N VAL A 85 -19.77 -5.60 1.39
CA VAL A 85 -18.51 -4.99 0.93
C VAL A 85 -18.54 -4.68 -0.57
N ALA A 86 -19.20 -5.51 -1.39
CA ALA A 86 -19.31 -5.27 -2.83
C ALA A 86 -20.13 -4.00 -3.15
N GLN A 87 -21.22 -3.76 -2.42
CA GLN A 87 -22.00 -2.52 -2.51
C GLN A 87 -21.15 -1.32 -2.11
N LEU A 88 -20.43 -1.42 -0.98
CA LEU A 88 -19.55 -0.36 -0.49
C LEU A 88 -18.44 -0.01 -1.49
N ALA A 89 -17.84 -1.02 -2.15
CA ALA A 89 -16.77 -0.81 -3.13
C ALA A 89 -17.20 0.08 -4.31
N ARG A 90 -18.49 0.08 -4.66
CA ARG A 90 -19.06 0.88 -5.75
C ARG A 90 -19.42 2.31 -5.33
N GLN A 91 -19.40 2.62 -4.04
CA GLN A 91 -19.79 3.94 -3.54
C GLN A 91 -18.67 4.97 -3.65
N ASN A 92 -19.05 6.24 -3.60
CA ASN A 92 -18.13 7.35 -3.42
C ASN A 92 -18.17 7.79 -1.94
N PRO A 93 -17.02 7.83 -1.22
CA PRO A 93 -16.96 8.23 0.18
C PRO A 93 -17.60 9.59 0.49
N ARG A 94 -17.41 10.56 -0.41
CA ARG A 94 -17.96 11.91 -0.28
C ARG A 94 -19.49 11.89 -0.32
N ASN A 95 -20.05 11.11 -1.26
CA ASN A 95 -21.50 10.97 -1.39
C ASN A 95 -22.10 10.25 -0.18
N LEU A 96 -21.40 9.26 0.39
CA LEU A 96 -21.85 8.58 1.61
C LEU A 96 -21.89 9.54 2.79
N TYR A 97 -20.84 10.33 2.98
CA TYR A 97 -20.77 11.35 4.02
C TYR A 97 -21.90 12.39 3.88
N GLU A 98 -22.14 12.90 2.66
CA GLU A 98 -23.20 13.88 2.40
C GLU A 98 -24.59 13.28 2.61
N LYS A 99 -24.82 12.03 2.18
CA LYS A 99 -26.07 11.31 2.45
C LYS A 99 -26.27 11.11 3.95
N LEU A 100 -25.23 10.74 4.69
CA LEU A 100 -25.32 10.54 6.13
C LEU A 100 -25.71 11.83 6.83
N GLY A 101 -25.08 12.96 6.49
CA GLY A 101 -25.45 14.26 7.06
C GLY A 101 -26.91 14.65 6.78
N ARG A 102 -27.43 14.33 5.59
CA ARG A 102 -28.84 14.56 5.26
C ARG A 102 -29.79 13.68 6.08
N VAL A 103 -29.46 12.40 6.26
CA VAL A 103 -30.32 11.47 7.00
C VAL A 103 -30.23 11.69 8.51
N ALA A 104 -29.05 11.99 9.04
CA ALA A 104 -28.84 12.28 10.45
C ALA A 104 -29.36 13.66 10.87
N GLY A 105 -29.68 14.55 9.92
CA GLY A 105 -30.19 15.90 10.18
C GLY A 105 -29.18 16.84 10.85
N GLN A 106 -27.91 16.45 10.90
CA GLN A 106 -26.85 17.19 11.58
C GLN A 106 -25.53 17.14 10.80
N HIS A 107 -24.64 18.08 11.12
CA HIS A 107 -23.31 18.11 10.53
C HIS A 107 -22.45 17.02 11.15
N GLN A 108 -21.91 16.13 10.30
CA GLN A 108 -21.06 15.04 10.75
C GLN A 108 -19.60 15.45 10.79
N ASP A 109 -18.87 14.98 11.80
CA ASP A 109 -17.45 15.24 11.92
C ASP A 109 -16.69 14.82 10.67
N ILE A 110 -15.71 15.62 10.26
CA ILE A 110 -14.93 15.35 9.05
C ILE A 110 -14.11 14.06 9.13
N CYS A 111 -13.89 13.52 10.34
CA CYS A 111 -13.26 12.20 10.51
C CYS A 111 -14.15 11.08 9.95
N VAL A 112 -15.47 11.24 9.93
CA VAL A 112 -16.41 10.27 9.34
C VAL A 112 -16.18 10.13 7.83
N LEU A 113 -15.90 11.24 7.14
CA LEU A 113 -15.50 11.21 5.73
C LEU A 113 -14.20 10.40 5.53
N ASP A 114 -13.23 10.56 6.43
CA ASP A 114 -11.95 9.85 6.36
C ASP A 114 -12.13 8.34 6.62
N VAL A 115 -13.05 7.97 7.53
CA VAL A 115 -13.46 6.57 7.77
C VAL A 115 -14.14 5.99 6.53
N PHE A 116 -15.07 6.70 5.88
CA PHE A 116 -15.66 6.25 4.61
C PHE A 116 -14.60 6.06 3.51
N CYS A 117 -13.59 6.93 3.45
CA CYS A 117 -12.48 6.78 2.49
C CYS A 117 -11.71 5.48 2.75
N ALA A 118 -11.38 5.19 4.02
CA ALA A 118 -10.70 3.96 4.40
C ALA A 118 -11.56 2.72 4.09
N ALA A 119 -12.85 2.76 4.41
CA ALA A 119 -13.77 1.65 4.21
C ALA A 119 -13.92 1.30 2.72
N VAL A 120 -14.18 2.32 1.87
CA VAL A 120 -14.32 2.12 0.42
C VAL A 120 -13.00 1.67 -0.20
N ALA A 121 -11.86 2.19 0.26
CA ALA A 121 -10.55 1.76 -0.24
C ALA A 121 -10.27 0.29 0.08
N GLN A 122 -10.58 -0.17 1.29
CA GLN A 122 -10.47 -1.57 1.69
C GLN A 122 -11.44 -2.47 0.92
N ALA A 123 -12.68 -2.00 0.70
CA ALA A 123 -13.68 -2.70 -0.08
C ALA A 123 -13.25 -2.89 -1.55
N ARG A 124 -12.61 -1.87 -2.14
CA ARG A 124 -12.09 -1.90 -3.51
C ARG A 124 -10.80 -2.71 -3.64
N ASN A 125 -9.89 -2.60 -2.67
CA ASN A 125 -8.61 -3.27 -2.70
C ASN A 125 -8.42 -4.16 -1.46
N PRO A 126 -8.61 -5.48 -1.61
CA PRO A 126 -8.40 -6.44 -0.54
C PRO A 126 -6.96 -6.52 0.00
N ARG A 127 -5.98 -6.11 -0.82
CA ARG A 127 -4.55 -6.13 -0.48
C ARG A 127 -4.05 -4.72 -0.16
N LEU A 128 -4.95 -3.84 0.31
CA LEU A 128 -4.57 -2.50 0.70
C LEU A 128 -3.58 -2.57 1.88
N PRO A 129 -2.46 -1.82 1.85
CA PRO A 129 -1.53 -1.79 2.98
C PRO A 129 -2.25 -1.36 4.26
N THR A 130 -1.94 -2.02 5.38
CA THR A 130 -2.61 -1.79 6.69
C THR A 130 -2.64 -0.32 7.10
N GLU A 131 -1.59 0.45 6.80
CA GLU A 131 -1.57 1.88 7.11
C GLU A 131 -2.69 2.66 6.40
N ARG A 132 -3.03 2.30 5.16
CA ARG A 132 -4.09 2.94 4.37
C ARG A 132 -5.48 2.44 4.74
N CYS A 133 -5.58 1.34 5.48
CA CYS A 133 -6.82 0.86 6.07
C CYS A 133 -7.23 1.67 7.31
N GLN A 134 -6.30 2.43 7.89
CA GLN A 134 -6.56 3.29 9.03
C GLN A 134 -7.11 4.65 8.60
N TRP A 135 -8.17 5.13 9.24
CA TRP A 135 -8.81 6.40 8.90
C TRP A 135 -7.87 7.62 9.05
N TRP A 136 -6.95 7.62 10.03
CA TRP A 136 -6.04 8.75 10.26
C TRP A 136 -5.03 8.96 9.12
N TYR A 137 -4.73 7.93 8.33
CA TYR A 137 -3.96 8.09 7.09
C TYR A 137 -4.67 9.05 6.12
N TRP A 138 -6.00 8.90 6.00
CA TRP A 138 -6.82 9.75 5.14
C TRP A 138 -6.96 11.17 5.68
N SER A 139 -7.06 11.33 7.01
CA SER A 139 -7.03 12.65 7.64
C SER A 139 -5.73 13.40 7.36
N ARG A 140 -4.57 12.72 7.47
CA ARG A 140 -3.27 13.31 7.11
C ARG A 140 -3.22 13.72 5.64
N LYS A 141 -3.64 12.83 4.73
CA LYS A 141 -3.69 13.09 3.29
C LYS A 141 -4.59 14.27 2.93
N ARG A 142 -5.73 14.40 3.59
CA ARG A 142 -6.66 15.53 3.40
C ARG A 142 -6.04 16.84 3.86
N LYS A 143 -5.42 16.87 5.05
CA LYS A 143 -4.74 18.07 5.58
C LYS A 143 -3.61 18.54 4.65
N GLN A 144 -2.82 17.62 4.11
CA GLN A 144 -1.75 17.93 3.14
C GLN A 144 -2.31 18.63 1.89
N ARG A 145 -3.38 18.07 1.30
CA ARG A 145 -4.03 18.67 0.12
C ARG A 145 -4.56 20.08 0.38
N SER A 146 -5.15 20.31 1.56
CA SER A 146 -5.62 21.64 1.95
C SER A 146 -4.47 22.64 2.12
N GLY A 147 -3.33 22.21 2.67
CA GLY A 147 -2.13 23.03 2.79
C GLY A 147 -1.52 23.40 1.43
N GLU A 148 -1.41 22.42 0.53
CA GLU A 148 -0.91 22.64 -0.85
C GLU A 148 -1.81 23.58 -1.66
N ALA A 149 -3.13 23.45 -1.53
CA ALA A 149 -4.08 24.34 -2.20
C ALA A 149 -3.95 25.79 -1.69
N ALA A 150 -3.81 25.97 -0.38
CA ALA A 150 -3.59 27.28 0.23
C ALA A 150 -2.26 27.91 -0.24
N GLU A 151 -1.19 27.10 -0.31
CA GLU A 151 0.11 27.57 -0.78
C GLU A 151 0.11 27.95 -2.27
N ARG A 152 -0.55 27.15 -3.11
CA ARG A 152 -0.73 27.45 -4.54
C ARG A 152 -1.46 28.77 -4.75
N SER A 153 -2.51 29.03 -3.95
CA SER A 153 -3.27 30.29 -4.00
C SER A 153 -2.41 31.50 -3.61
N ARG A 154 -1.58 31.38 -2.55
CA ARG A 154 -0.65 32.45 -2.13
C ARG A 154 0.37 32.81 -3.20
N LYS A 155 1.00 31.82 -3.85
CA LYS A 155 1.97 32.07 -4.93
C LYS A 155 1.32 32.70 -6.17
N GLY A 156 0.10 32.30 -6.52
CA GLY A 156 -0.66 32.92 -7.60
C GLY A 156 -0.90 34.41 -7.35
N ARG A 157 -1.37 34.77 -6.14
CA ARG A 157 -1.67 36.16 -5.76
C ARG A 157 -0.43 37.07 -5.68
N LYS A 158 0.74 36.53 -5.33
CA LYS A 158 2.01 37.29 -5.35
C LYS A 158 2.49 37.55 -6.78
N LYS A 159 2.29 36.60 -7.71
CA LYS A 159 2.69 36.76 -9.11
C LYS A 159 1.88 37.81 -9.86
N THR A 160 0.62 38.02 -9.47
CA THR A 160 -0.27 39.03 -10.09
C THR A 160 -0.12 40.44 -9.52
N ASN A 161 0.69 40.65 -8.47
CA ASN A 161 0.93 41.96 -7.84
C ASN A 161 2.32 42.53 -8.14
N LEU A 162 3.08 41.94 -9.07
CA LEU A 162 4.43 42.36 -9.45
C LEU A 162 4.51 42.76 -10.94
N THR A 163 3.46 43.36 -11.46
CA THR A 163 3.39 43.92 -12.83
C THR A 163 2.65 45.24 -12.74
#